data_AF-A0A7Y4L2C2-F1
#
_entry.id   AF-A0A7Y4L2C2-F1
#
_cell.length_a   1.000
_cell.length_b   1.000
_cell.length_c   1.000
_cell.angle_alpha   90.00
_cell.angle_beta   90.00
_cell.angle_gamma   90.00
#
_symmetry.space_group_name_H-M   'P 1'
#
loop_
_entity.id
_entity.type
_entity.pdbx_description
1 polymer ?
#
loop_
_entity_poly.entity_id
_entity_poly.type
_entity_poly.pdbx_seq_one_letter_code
_entity_poly.pdbx_strand_id
1 'polypeptide(L)'
;MKWLAVLRLVAVLHATALFVQPIAIGIYLNGSPTGLRVHEPVGLAIGSIGVAQLLVAIGYWRSSGRRLAPIAALLILSAESVQIAMGYNKQLPIHIPLGIALIGSAVGFAAWTYRSAAKA
;
A
#
# COMPACT_ATOMS: atom_id res chain seq x y z
N MET A 1 0.26 -9.57 -20.86
CA MET A 1 1.51 -8.78 -20.66
C MET A 1 1.25 -7.35 -20.17
N LYS A 2 0.41 -6.54 -20.84
CA LYS A 2 0.15 -5.13 -20.45
C LYS A 2 -0.31 -4.95 -18.99
N TRP A 3 -1.32 -5.72 -18.54
CA TRP A 3 -1.84 -5.63 -17.17
C TRP A 3 -0.81 -5.95 -16.07
N LEU A 4 0.10 -6.90 -16.32
CA LEU A 4 1.14 -7.23 -15.34
C LEU A 4 2.16 -6.11 -15.19
N ALA A 5 2.53 -5.43 -16.29
CA ALA A 5 3.42 -4.28 -16.24
C ALA A 5 2.79 -3.11 -15.46
N VAL A 6 1.51 -2.83 -15.71
CA VAL A 6 0.76 -1.81 -14.94
C VAL A 6 0.66 -2.20 -13.47
N LEU A 7 0.37 -3.47 -13.16
CA LEU A 7 0.29 -3.96 -11.78
C LEU A 7 1.62 -3.78 -11.03
N ARG A 8 2.74 -4.06 -11.70
CA ARG A 8 4.09 -3.86 -11.15
C ARG A 8 4.38 -2.39 -10.87
N LEU A 9 4.06 -1.51 -11.82
CA LEU A 9 4.26 -0.07 -11.65
C LEU A 9 3.46 0.45 -10.45
N VAL A 10 2.17 0.10 -10.39
CA VAL A 10 1.29 0.52 -9.29
C VAL A 10 1.77 -0.07 -7.96
N ALA A 11 2.19 -1.33 -7.93
CA ALA A 11 2.68 -1.96 -6.70
C ALA A 11 3.96 -1.31 -6.17
N VAL A 12 4.90 -0.97 -7.06
CA VAL A 12 6.14 -0.25 -6.67
C VAL A 12 5.81 1.16 -6.18
N LEU A 13 4.93 1.87 -6.89
CA LEU A 13 4.46 3.20 -6.45
C LEU A 13 3.80 3.12 -5.08
N HIS A 14 2.96 2.11 -4.86
CA HIS A 14 2.24 1.91 -3.61
C HIS A 14 3.20 1.65 -2.44
N ALA A 15 4.15 0.72 -2.62
CA ALA A 15 5.17 0.44 -1.63
C ALA A 15 6.04 1.67 -1.32
N THR A 16 6.41 2.43 -2.35
CA THR A 16 7.20 3.66 -2.18
C THR A 16 6.44 4.71 -1.39
N ALA A 17 5.16 4.93 -1.68
CA ALA A 17 4.31 5.86 -0.95
C ALA A 17 4.19 5.47 0.54
N LEU A 18 4.03 4.17 0.83
CA LEU A 18 4.00 3.65 2.21
C LEU A 18 5.29 3.94 3.00
N PHE A 19 6.47 3.97 2.36
CA PHE A 19 7.73 4.36 3.03
C PHE A 19 7.80 5.84 3.39
N VAL A 20 7.06 6.70 2.69
CA VAL A 20 7.01 8.14 3.02
C VAL A 20 6.33 8.35 4.39
N GLN A 21 5.40 7.48 4.77
CA GLN A 21 4.63 7.63 6.01
C GLN A 21 5.45 7.65 7.30
N PRO A 22 6.31 6.65 7.60
CA PRO A 22 7.13 6.67 8.81
C PRO A 22 8.10 7.87 8.85
N ILE A 23 8.56 8.35 7.69
CA ILE A 23 9.41 9.54 7.60
C ILE A 23 8.61 10.79 8.02
N ALA A 24 7.43 10.99 7.41
CA ALA A 24 6.57 12.14 7.68
C ALA A 24 6.10 12.18 9.15
N ILE A 25 5.65 11.06 9.70
CA ILE A 25 5.25 11.02 11.11
C ILE A 25 6.46 11.14 12.06
N GLY A 26 7.63 10.61 11.68
CA GLY A 26 8.86 10.77 12.44
C GLY A 26 9.28 12.25 12.57
N ILE A 27 9.15 13.02 11.49
CA ILE A 27 9.37 14.48 11.50
C ILE A 27 8.39 15.17 12.47
N TYR A 28 7.13 14.74 12.50
CA TYR A 28 6.14 15.27 13.44
C TYR A 28 6.46 14.93 14.89
N LEU A 29 6.83 13.67 15.17
CA LEU A 29 7.24 13.22 16.50
C LEU A 29 8.53 13.90 16.98
N ASN A 30 9.38 14.37 16.05
CA ASN A 30 10.55 15.19 16.36
C ASN A 30 10.22 16.69 16.55
N GLY A 31 8.94 17.05 16.66
CA GLY A 31 8.48 18.41 17.00
C GLY A 31 8.14 19.32 15.82
N SER A 32 8.20 18.84 14.57
CA SER A 32 7.89 19.66 13.40
C SER A 32 6.46 19.42 12.87
N PRO A 33 5.54 20.41 12.94
CA PRO A 33 4.17 20.24 12.46
C PRO A 33 4.06 19.99 10.95
N THR A 34 5.12 20.26 10.19
CA THR A 34 5.19 19.94 8.76
C THR A 34 5.06 18.44 8.50
N GLY A 35 5.54 17.59 9.42
CA GLY A 35 5.43 16.14 9.27
C GLY A 35 3.98 15.68 9.14
N LEU A 36 3.08 16.22 9.96
CA LEU A 36 1.65 15.87 9.92
C LEU A 36 0.98 16.37 8.64
N ARG A 37 1.35 17.57 8.17
CA ARG A 37 0.88 18.15 6.89
C ARG A 37 1.28 17.33 5.66
N VAL A 38 2.29 16.46 5.78
CA VAL A 38 2.68 15.51 4.74
C VAL A 38 2.03 14.15 4.98
N HIS A 39 2.06 13.66 6.21
CA HIS A 39 1.55 12.34 6.62
C HIS A 39 0.09 12.11 6.20
N GLU A 40 -0.78 13.08 6.47
CA GLU A 40 -2.22 12.93 6.23
C GLU A 40 -2.57 12.88 4.72
N PRO A 41 -2.13 13.84 3.87
CA PRO A 41 -2.37 13.76 2.43
C PRO A 41 -1.77 12.50 1.79
N VAL A 42 -0.56 12.10 2.21
CA VAL A 42 0.07 10.86 1.73
C VAL A 42 -0.75 9.63 2.15
N GLY A 43 -1.39 9.65 3.32
CA GLY A 43 -2.27 8.57 3.78
C GLY A 43 -3.49 8.37 2.89
N LEU A 44 -4.12 9.47 2.50
CA LEU A 44 -5.24 9.44 1.57
C LEU A 44 -4.80 9.04 0.15
N ALA A 45 -3.62 9.49 -0.27
CA ALA A 45 -3.02 9.09 -1.55
C ALA A 45 -2.73 7.58 -1.60
N ILE A 46 -2.19 7.01 -0.51
CA ILE A 46 -1.96 5.56 -0.38
C ILE A 46 -3.27 4.80 -0.56
N GLY A 47 -4.34 5.17 0.15
CA GLY A 47 -5.64 4.50 -0.02
C GLY A 47 -6.17 4.59 -1.47
N SER A 48 -5.98 5.74 -2.13
CA SER A 48 -6.34 5.91 -3.55
C SER A 48 -5.50 5.01 -4.48
N ILE A 49 -4.20 4.90 -4.21
CA ILE A 49 -3.30 3.98 -4.93
C ILE A 49 -3.70 2.52 -4.65
N GLY A 50 -4.12 2.18 -3.43
CA GLY A 50 -4.63 0.87 -3.06
C GLY A 50 -5.88 0.47 -3.84
N VAL A 51 -6.82 1.41 -4.04
CA VAL A 51 -7.99 1.21 -4.93
C VAL A 51 -7.53 0.96 -6.37
N ALA A 52 -6.61 1.78 -6.90
CA ALA A 52 -6.07 1.58 -8.24
C ALA A 52 -5.37 0.22 -8.38
N GLN A 53 -4.59 -0.20 -7.37
CA GLN A 53 -3.92 -1.50 -7.32
C GLN A 53 -4.94 -2.64 -7.38
N LEU A 54 -6.04 -2.55 -6.61
CA LEU A 54 -7.10 -3.55 -6.64
C LEU A 54 -7.75 -3.65 -8.02
N LEU A 55 -8.10 -2.51 -8.64
CA LEU A 55 -8.70 -2.49 -9.97
C LEU A 55 -7.77 -3.10 -11.03
N VAL A 56 -6.49 -2.73 -11.00
CA VAL A 56 -5.48 -3.29 -11.92
C VAL A 56 -5.24 -4.77 -11.64
N ALA A 57 -5.27 -5.22 -10.38
CA ALA A 57 -5.14 -6.62 -10.01
C ALA A 57 -6.34 -7.45 -10.50
N ILE A 58 -7.56 -6.91 -10.46
CA ILE A 58 -8.76 -7.51 -11.06
C ILE A 58 -8.58 -7.63 -12.58
N GLY A 59 -8.12 -6.57 -13.25
CA GLY A 59 -7.82 -6.57 -14.68
C GLY A 59 -6.78 -7.64 -15.06
N TYR A 60 -5.69 -7.73 -14.29
CA TYR A 60 -4.69 -8.78 -14.44
C TYR A 60 -5.30 -10.18 -14.31
N TRP A 61 -6.06 -10.45 -13.25
CA TRP A 61 -6.72 -11.74 -13.05
C TRP A 61 -7.67 -12.10 -14.20
N ARG A 62 -8.52 -11.16 -14.63
CA ARG A 62 -9.48 -11.36 -15.74
C ARG A 62 -8.78 -11.61 -17.08
N SER A 63 -7.56 -11.11 -17.25
CA SER A 63 -6.79 -11.24 -18.50
C SER A 63 -5.96 -12.52 -18.67
N SER A 64 -6.10 -13.51 -17.75
CA SER A 64 -5.28 -14.74 -17.59
C SER A 64 -4.28 -14.71 -16.42
N GLY A 65 -4.36 -13.71 -15.54
CA GLY A 65 -3.51 -13.60 -14.36
C GLY A 65 -3.98 -14.44 -13.17
N ARG A 66 -3.29 -14.30 -12.04
CA ARG A 66 -3.55 -15.09 -10.83
C ARG A 66 -4.67 -14.47 -9.99
N ARG A 67 -5.68 -15.26 -9.60
CA ARG A 67 -6.78 -14.83 -8.69
C ARG A 67 -6.27 -14.32 -7.33
N LEU A 68 -5.08 -14.73 -6.91
CA LEU A 68 -4.46 -14.27 -5.67
C LEU A 68 -4.15 -12.77 -5.69
N ALA A 69 -3.89 -12.16 -6.86
CA ALA A 69 -3.54 -10.74 -6.96
C ALA A 69 -4.66 -9.82 -6.42
N PRO A 70 -5.92 -9.91 -6.89
CA PRO A 70 -6.99 -9.06 -6.35
C PRO A 70 -7.34 -9.38 -4.90
N ILE A 71 -7.18 -10.63 -4.43
CA ILE A 71 -7.40 -10.97 -3.02
C ILE A 71 -6.37 -10.27 -2.13
N ALA A 72 -5.08 -10.36 -2.46
CA ALA A 72 -4.03 -9.70 -1.69
C ALA A 72 -4.17 -8.17 -1.74
N ALA A 73 -4.49 -7.59 -2.90
CA ALA A 73 -4.73 -6.15 -3.02
C ALA A 73 -5.93 -5.70 -2.18
N LEU A 74 -7.01 -6.48 -2.14
CA LEU A 74 -8.17 -6.19 -1.30
C LEU A 74 -7.82 -6.23 0.19
N LEU A 75 -7.08 -7.25 0.64
CA LEU A 75 -6.65 -7.36 2.04
C LEU A 75 -5.77 -6.18 2.47
N ILE A 76 -4.83 -5.77 1.61
CA ILE A 76 -3.98 -4.59 1.85
C ILE A 76 -4.83 -3.33 1.97
N LEU A 77 -5.75 -3.09 1.02
CA LEU A 77 -6.64 -1.92 1.05
C LEU A 77 -7.57 -1.90 2.27
N SER A 78 -8.10 -3.07 2.68
CA SER A 78 -8.91 -3.18 3.89
C SER A 78 -8.08 -2.84 5.13
N ALA A 79 -6.85 -3.34 5.22
CA ALA A 79 -5.93 -3.01 6.31
C ALA A 79 -5.54 -1.52 6.30
N GLU A 80 -5.36 -0.89 5.14
CA GLU A 80 -5.15 0.56 5.01
C GLU A 80 -6.36 1.36 5.48
N SER A 81 -7.58 0.88 5.21
CA SER A 81 -8.80 1.54 5.68
C SER A 81 -8.89 1.50 7.21
N VAL A 82 -8.57 0.35 7.81
CA VAL A 82 -8.43 0.23 9.28
C VAL A 82 -7.34 1.16 9.78
N GLN A 83 -6.21 1.22 9.06
CA GLN A 83 -5.08 2.05 9.44
C GLN A 83 -5.42 3.54 9.53
N ILE A 84 -6.12 4.05 8.51
CA ILE A 84 -6.58 5.43 8.45
C ILE A 84 -7.53 5.71 9.62
N ALA A 85 -8.48 4.80 9.89
CA ALA A 85 -9.38 4.93 11.03
C ALA A 85 -8.62 4.96 12.37
N MET A 86 -7.62 4.10 12.57
CA MET A 86 -6.80 4.11 13.79
C MET A 86 -6.00 5.41 13.94
N GLY A 87 -5.52 5.98 12.82
CA GLY A 87 -4.82 7.27 12.79
C GLY A 87 -5.70 8.42 13.29
N TYR A 88 -6.91 8.56 12.73
CA TYR A 88 -7.87 9.59 13.17
C TYR A 88 -8.35 9.40 14.61
N ASN A 89 -8.50 8.15 15.07
CA ASN A 89 -8.88 7.83 16.44
C ASN A 89 -7.70 7.86 17.43
N LYS A 90 -6.48 8.19 16.97
CA LYS A 90 -5.25 8.24 17.79
C LYS A 90 -4.95 6.92 18.50
N GLN A 91 -5.36 5.78 17.92
CA GLN A 91 -5.10 4.44 18.45
C GLN A 91 -3.70 3.97 18.05
N LEU A 92 -2.68 4.68 18.52
CA LEU A 92 -1.27 4.45 18.18
C LEU A 92 -0.76 3.01 18.40
N PRO A 93 -1.17 2.28 19.46
CA PRO A 93 -0.73 0.90 19.67
C PRO A 93 -1.12 -0.06 18.55
N ILE A 94 -2.19 0.23 17.80
CA ILE A 94 -2.62 -0.55 16.64
C ILE A 94 -2.08 0.09 15.36
N HIS A 95 -2.14 1.42 15.29
CA HIS A 95 -1.77 2.17 14.10
C HIS A 95 -0.31 1.93 13.68
N ILE A 96 0.62 2.03 14.64
CA ILE A 96 2.06 1.92 14.35
C ILE A 96 2.42 0.50 13.87
N PRO A 97 2.09 -0.60 14.59
CA PRO A 97 2.43 -1.94 14.12
C PRO A 97 1.77 -2.31 12.79
N LEU A 98 0.50 -1.93 12.60
CA LEU A 98 -0.20 -2.17 11.34
C LEU A 98 0.49 -1.44 10.17
N GLY A 99 1.13 -0.30 10.42
CA GLY A 99 1.75 0.52 9.37
C GLY A 99 3.02 -0.12 8.86
N ILE A 100 3.80 -0.67 9.79
CA ILE A 100 4.98 -1.47 9.49
C ILE A 100 4.57 -2.73 8.73
N ALA A 101 3.52 -3.42 9.17
CA ALA A 101 3.01 -4.61 8.50
C ALA A 101 2.53 -4.32 7.06
N LEU A 102 1.90 -3.16 6.84
CA LEU A 102 1.46 -2.71 5.51
C LEU A 102 2.64 -2.42 4.58
N ILE A 103 3.72 -1.79 5.06
CA ILE A 103 4.95 -1.61 4.29
C ILE A 103 5.48 -2.97 3.83
N GLY A 104 5.63 -3.93 4.75
CA GLY A 104 6.08 -5.29 4.42
C GLY A 104 5.16 -6.00 3.43
N SER A 105 3.85 -5.84 3.58
CA SER A 105 2.84 -6.43 2.69
C SER A 105 2.90 -5.84 1.28
N ALA A 106 3.04 -4.52 1.15
CA ALA A 106 3.15 -3.85 -0.15
C ALA A 106 4.45 -4.19 -0.88
N VAL A 107 5.58 -4.23 -0.16
CA VAL A 107 6.88 -4.68 -0.71
C VAL A 107 6.80 -6.15 -1.12
N GLY A 108 6.22 -7.00 -0.28
CA GLY A 108 6.02 -8.42 -0.58
C GLY A 108 5.14 -8.63 -1.81
N PHE A 109 4.04 -7.89 -1.93
CA PHE A 109 3.17 -7.89 -3.09
C PHE A 109 3.93 -7.45 -4.36
N ALA A 110 4.64 -6.32 -4.30
CA ALA A 110 5.47 -5.85 -5.41
C ALA A 110 6.49 -6.91 -5.84
N ALA A 111 7.30 -7.44 -4.92
CA ALA A 111 8.30 -8.47 -5.22
C ALA A 111 7.66 -9.75 -5.80
N TRP A 112 6.50 -10.16 -5.30
CA TRP A 112 5.76 -11.32 -5.78
C TRP A 112 5.31 -11.16 -7.25
N THR A 113 4.94 -9.95 -7.68
CA THR A 113 4.57 -9.69 -9.09
C THR A 113 5.75 -9.85 -10.07
N TYR A 114 6.99 -9.70 -9.59
CA TYR A 114 8.19 -9.97 -10.39
C TYR A 114 8.57 -11.45 -10.37
N ARG A 115 8.52 -12.10 -9.19
CA ARG A 115 8.83 -13.55 -9.05
C ARG A 115 7.83 -14.45 -9.76
N SER A 116 6.55 -14.07 -9.80
CA SER A 116 5.50 -14.88 -10.43
C SER A 116 5.65 -15.02 -11.95
N ALA A 117 6.43 -14.15 -12.60
CA ALA A 117 6.74 -14.29 -14.02
C ALA A 117 7.93 -15.22 -14.31
N ALA A 118 8.71 -15.61 -13.29
CA ALA A 118 9.89 -16.47 -13.44
C ALA A 118 9.56 -17.98 -13.39
N LYS A 119 8.27 -18.35 -13.28
CA LYS A 119 7.79 -19.75 -13.27
C LYS A 119 6.77 -20.03 -14.39
N ALA A 120 6.81 -19.26 -15.48
CA ALA A 120 6.00 -19.48 -16.67
C ALA A 120 6.88 -19.99 -17.81
#